data_AF-A0A8H7TFV4-F1
#
_entry.id   AF-A0A8H7TFV4-F1
#
_cell.length_a   1.000
_cell.length_b   1.000
_cell.length_c   1.000
_cell.angle_alpha   90.00
_cell.angle_beta   90.00
_cell.angle_gamma   90.00
#
_symmetry.space_group_name_H-M   'P 1'
#
loop_
_entity.id
_entity.type
_entity.pdbx_description
1 polymer ?
#
loop_
_entity_poly.entity_id
_entity_poly.type
_entity_poly.pdbx_seq_one_letter_code
_entity_poly.pdbx_strand_id
1 'polypeptide(L)'
;MPIPLRSVLSVQRAHRSLQPGYLTVGSTKVFGANINRSLYAYLANSEEERARYNESSEDDGSVEKTLTLLKFQRASDGKNTGVLTWFLTHGTSMLGNNTLISGDNKGVAADLFEKSFSASDNVADDFVAGFSQANVGDTSPNVLGAWCEYGTSAECSFKNSTCSDGKSQFCHARGPFFRVKDNGAASCYEVGKRQYEPARALYDNLDTEGSPVTGSSVKSFHIFQDMTNFTFG
;
A
#
# COMPACT_ATOMS: atom_id res chain seq x y z
N MET A 1 22.80 -13.54 4.45
CA MET A 1 23.13 -12.18 4.92
C MET A 1 21.97 -11.64 5.75
N PRO A 2 22.18 -11.22 7.02
CA PRO A 2 21.16 -10.68 7.92
C PRO A 2 20.44 -9.44 7.38
N ILE A 3 19.19 -9.20 7.83
CA ILE A 3 18.37 -8.03 7.46
C ILE A 3 19.11 -6.69 7.71
N PRO A 4 19.75 -6.45 8.87
CA PRO A 4 20.44 -5.19 9.12
C PRO A 4 21.52 -4.86 8.08
N LEU A 5 22.25 -5.86 7.60
CA LEU A 5 23.30 -5.67 6.59
C LEU A 5 22.70 -5.29 5.22
N ARG A 6 21.51 -5.80 4.87
CA ARG A 6 20.84 -5.43 3.62
C ARG A 6 20.33 -3.99 3.63
N SER A 7 19.74 -3.55 4.74
CA SER A 7 19.29 -2.16 4.91
C SER A 7 20.45 -1.17 4.89
N VAL A 8 21.57 -1.49 5.55
CA VAL A 8 22.76 -0.64 5.48
C VAL A 8 23.32 -0.60 4.05
N LEU A 9 23.36 -1.73 3.36
CA LEU A 9 23.87 -1.78 1.99
C LEU A 9 23.02 -1.00 0.99
N SER A 10 21.68 -1.01 1.11
CA SER A 10 20.81 -0.20 0.22
C SER A 10 21.04 1.29 0.42
N VAL A 11 21.19 1.74 1.68
CA VAL A 11 21.54 3.13 2.01
C VAL A 11 22.93 3.49 1.46
N GLN A 12 23.92 2.62 1.62
CA GLN A 12 25.26 2.85 1.07
C GLN A 12 25.25 2.99 -0.45
N ARG A 13 24.45 2.19 -1.16
CA ARG A 13 24.30 2.29 -2.63
C ARG A 13 23.67 3.62 -3.01
N ALA A 14 22.54 3.98 -2.40
CA ALA A 14 21.85 5.25 -2.65
C ALA A 14 22.74 6.47 -2.35
N HIS A 15 23.54 6.42 -1.28
CA HIS A 15 24.48 7.49 -0.93
C HIS A 15 25.60 7.65 -1.97
N ARG A 16 26.11 6.54 -2.52
CA ARG A 16 27.17 6.57 -3.53
C ARG A 16 26.70 7.02 -4.91
N SER A 17 25.38 6.98 -5.17
CA SER A 17 24.76 7.43 -6.42
C SER A 17 24.12 8.82 -6.30
N LEU A 18 24.48 9.61 -5.27
CA LEU A 18 23.96 10.96 -5.09
C LEU A 18 24.32 11.87 -6.27
N GLN A 19 23.33 12.63 -6.72
CA GLN A 19 23.44 13.55 -7.84
C GLN A 19 22.34 14.61 -7.78
N PRO A 20 22.51 15.78 -8.43
CA PRO A 20 21.46 16.78 -8.55
C PRO A 20 20.23 16.22 -9.29
N GLY A 21 19.04 16.63 -8.85
CA GLY A 21 17.79 16.14 -9.41
C GLY A 21 16.57 16.93 -8.95
N TYR A 22 15.41 16.49 -9.41
CA TYR A 22 14.11 17.09 -9.17
C TYR A 22 13.16 16.07 -8.56
N LEU A 23 12.20 16.57 -7.79
CA LEU A 23 11.15 15.81 -7.16
C LEU A 23 9.79 16.35 -7.63
N THR A 24 8.89 15.45 -8.01
CA THR A 24 7.51 15.79 -8.34
C THR A 24 6.57 14.88 -7.58
N VAL A 25 5.55 15.45 -6.94
CA VAL A 25 4.55 14.71 -6.17
C VAL A 25 3.17 14.81 -6.83
N GLY A 26 2.40 13.75 -6.78
CA GLY A 26 1.01 13.72 -7.20
C GLY A 26 0.24 12.62 -6.49
N SER A 27 -1.07 12.58 -6.70
CA SER A 27 -1.94 11.61 -6.08
C SER A 27 -3.00 11.10 -7.05
N THR A 28 -3.47 9.88 -6.85
CA THR A 28 -4.54 9.24 -7.63
C THR A 28 -5.37 8.33 -6.73
N LYS A 29 -6.59 7.97 -7.16
CA LYS A 29 -7.45 7.03 -6.43
C LYS A 29 -7.16 5.59 -6.87
N VAL A 30 -7.14 4.67 -5.90
CA VAL A 30 -6.98 3.24 -6.10
C VAL A 30 -8.18 2.52 -5.49
N PHE A 31 -8.98 1.89 -6.34
CA PHE A 31 -10.19 1.17 -5.93
C PHE A 31 -9.98 -0.35 -5.93
N GLY A 32 -10.77 -1.04 -5.11
CA GLY A 32 -10.76 -2.50 -5.05
C GLY A 32 -9.46 -3.14 -4.55
N ALA A 33 -8.51 -2.36 -4.03
CA ALA A 33 -7.26 -2.87 -3.45
C ALA A 33 -7.32 -2.99 -1.91
N ASN A 34 -8.31 -2.38 -1.26
CA ASN A 34 -8.52 -2.43 0.18
C ASN A 34 -10.01 -2.40 0.57
N ILE A 35 -10.30 -2.95 1.75
CA ILE A 35 -11.55 -2.78 2.51
C ILE A 35 -11.25 -2.54 3.99
N ASN A 36 -12.22 -2.00 4.75
CA ASN A 36 -12.11 -1.92 6.21
C ASN A 36 -12.39 -3.29 6.84
N ARG A 37 -11.43 -3.86 7.58
CA ARG A 37 -11.57 -5.16 8.27
C ARG A 37 -12.20 -5.07 9.66
N SER A 38 -12.55 -3.87 10.10
CA SER A 38 -13.12 -3.57 11.41
C SER A 38 -14.19 -2.48 11.31
N LEU A 39 -15.04 -2.59 10.27
CA LEU A 39 -16.04 -1.58 9.93
C LEU A 39 -16.98 -1.22 11.09
N TYR A 40 -17.34 -2.20 11.95
CA TYR A 40 -18.11 -1.91 13.17
C TYR A 40 -17.44 -0.87 14.08
N ALA A 41 -16.12 -0.92 14.23
CA ALA A 41 -15.35 0.04 15.03
C ALA A 41 -15.26 1.40 14.34
N TYR A 42 -15.06 1.43 13.02
CA TYR A 42 -15.11 2.68 12.24
C TYR A 42 -16.47 3.38 12.38
N LEU A 43 -17.58 2.64 12.36
CA LEU A 43 -18.92 3.19 12.55
C LEU A 43 -19.19 3.74 13.95
N ALA A 44 -18.31 3.49 14.93
CA ALA A 44 -18.39 4.12 16.24
C ALA A 44 -17.83 5.56 16.26
N ASN A 45 -17.13 5.99 15.19
CA ASN A 45 -16.75 7.39 14.99
C ASN A 45 -18.00 8.26 14.75
N SER A 46 -17.89 9.54 15.13
CA SER A 46 -18.99 10.50 14.98
C SER A 46 -19.51 10.55 13.54
N GLU A 47 -20.81 10.69 13.36
CA GLU A 47 -21.41 10.76 12.03
C GLU A 47 -20.93 11.99 11.26
N GLU A 48 -20.75 13.11 11.96
CA GLU A 48 -20.24 14.37 11.41
C GLU A 48 -18.79 14.26 10.90
N GLU A 49 -17.97 13.38 11.48
CA GLU A 49 -16.63 13.09 10.99
C GLU A 49 -16.70 12.15 9.78
N ARG A 50 -17.43 11.03 9.87
CA ARG A 50 -17.55 10.05 8.77
C ARG A 50 -18.12 10.67 7.49
N ALA A 51 -19.06 11.60 7.61
CA ALA A 51 -19.65 12.31 6.48
C ALA A 51 -18.65 13.12 5.66
N ARG A 52 -17.48 13.49 6.22
CA ARG A 52 -16.44 14.25 5.50
C ARG A 52 -15.63 13.41 4.52
N TYR A 53 -15.64 12.09 4.70
CA TYR A 53 -14.83 11.14 3.93
C TYR A 53 -15.68 10.27 3.00
N ASN A 54 -17.01 10.30 3.13
CA ASN A 54 -17.92 9.58 2.24
C ASN A 54 -18.09 10.37 0.93
N GLU A 55 -17.34 10.00 -0.09
CA GLU A 55 -17.39 10.63 -1.42
C GLU A 55 -18.38 9.92 -2.35
N SER A 56 -18.49 8.59 -2.26
CA SER A 56 -19.36 7.79 -3.15
C SER A 56 -19.66 6.40 -2.57
N SER A 57 -20.45 5.60 -3.29
CA SER A 57 -20.68 4.20 -2.91
C SER A 57 -19.43 3.32 -3.00
N GLU A 58 -18.43 3.71 -3.79
CA GLU A 58 -17.15 2.98 -3.93
C GLU A 58 -16.06 3.54 -3.01
N ASP A 59 -16.23 4.77 -2.53
CA ASP A 59 -15.38 5.49 -1.58
C ASP A 59 -16.23 5.96 -0.39
N ASP A 60 -16.59 5.00 0.47
CA ASP A 60 -17.45 5.22 1.64
C ASP A 60 -16.74 5.90 2.82
N GLY A 61 -15.46 6.27 2.64
CA GLY A 61 -14.60 6.87 3.65
C GLY A 61 -14.09 5.92 4.73
N SER A 62 -14.50 4.64 4.73
CA SER A 62 -14.08 3.67 5.75
C SER A 62 -12.61 3.29 5.63
N VAL A 63 -12.03 3.42 4.45
CA VAL A 63 -10.58 3.36 4.21
C VAL A 63 -10.23 4.38 3.13
N GLU A 64 -9.10 5.05 3.30
CA GLU A 64 -8.54 5.94 2.29
C GLU A 64 -8.29 5.20 0.94
N LYS A 65 -8.55 5.90 -0.16
CA LYS A 65 -8.37 5.38 -1.53
C LYS A 65 -7.26 6.10 -2.27
N THR A 66 -6.72 7.18 -1.69
CA THR A 66 -5.68 7.99 -2.30
C THR A 66 -4.32 7.31 -2.17
N LEU A 67 -3.68 7.08 -3.32
CA LEU A 67 -2.26 6.76 -3.43
C LEU A 67 -1.51 8.05 -3.74
N THR A 68 -0.50 8.36 -2.94
CA THR A 68 0.44 9.46 -3.20
C THR A 68 1.73 8.90 -3.81
N LEU A 69 2.26 9.55 -4.84
CA LEU A 69 3.48 9.15 -5.55
C LEU A 69 4.47 10.32 -5.60
N LEU A 70 5.71 10.05 -5.22
CA LEU A 70 6.86 10.95 -5.37
C LEU A 70 7.81 10.39 -6.44
N LYS A 71 8.02 11.14 -7.52
CA LYS A 71 8.94 10.79 -8.63
C LYS A 71 10.28 11.50 -8.46
N PHE A 72 11.36 10.77 -8.73
CA PHE A 72 12.73 11.25 -8.70
C PHE A 72 13.27 11.32 -10.12
N GLN A 73 13.80 12.49 -10.51
CA GLN A 73 14.41 12.70 -11.82
C GLN A 73 15.82 13.27 -11.67
N ARG A 74 16.77 12.72 -12.41
CA ARG A 74 18.15 13.18 -12.44
C ARG A 74 18.31 14.40 -13.35
N ALA A 75 19.01 15.42 -12.88
CA ALA A 75 19.19 16.66 -13.63
C ALA A 75 20.19 16.55 -14.80
N SER A 76 21.16 15.63 -14.73
CA SER A 76 22.24 15.55 -15.73
C SER A 76 21.78 15.07 -17.11
N ASP A 77 20.72 14.26 -17.17
CA ASP A 77 20.20 13.66 -18.40
C ASP A 77 18.66 13.60 -18.46
N GLY A 78 17.97 14.09 -17.42
CA GLY A 78 16.50 14.06 -17.35
C GLY A 78 15.91 12.68 -17.12
N LYS A 79 16.71 11.64 -16.87
CA LYS A 79 16.19 10.28 -16.63
C LYS A 79 15.53 10.18 -15.27
N ASN A 80 14.37 9.51 -15.22
CA ASN A 80 13.72 9.19 -13.97
C ASN A 80 14.48 8.05 -13.26
N THR A 81 14.80 8.23 -11.98
CA THR A 81 15.63 7.28 -11.21
C THR A 81 14.83 6.44 -10.23
N GLY A 82 13.58 6.81 -9.95
CA GLY A 82 12.72 6.01 -9.09
C GLY A 82 11.41 6.69 -8.74
N VAL A 83 10.58 5.93 -8.02
CA VAL A 83 9.34 6.41 -7.41
C VAL A 83 9.21 5.89 -5.98
N LEU A 84 8.53 6.66 -5.13
CA LEU A 84 8.09 6.23 -3.81
C LEU A 84 6.59 6.50 -3.67
N THR A 85 5.82 5.47 -3.35
CA THR A 85 4.37 5.57 -3.19
C THR A 85 3.94 5.30 -1.75
N TRP A 86 2.82 5.90 -1.35
CA TRP A 86 2.12 5.63 -0.10
C TRP A 86 0.68 5.28 -0.40
N PHE A 87 0.29 4.07 -0.04
CA PHE A 87 -1.08 3.60 -0.14
C PHE A 87 -1.37 2.58 0.96
N LEU A 88 -2.56 2.68 1.52
CA LEU A 88 -3.00 1.95 2.69
C LEU A 88 -3.64 0.62 2.32
N THR A 89 -2.82 -0.42 2.34
CA THR A 89 -3.24 -1.81 2.14
C THR A 89 -2.27 -2.74 2.86
N HIS A 90 -2.77 -3.53 3.80
CA HIS A 90 -1.96 -4.55 4.46
C HIS A 90 -1.29 -5.50 3.46
N GLY A 91 -0.01 -5.83 3.68
CA GLY A 91 0.71 -6.86 2.93
C GLY A 91 0.36 -8.27 3.43
N THR A 92 -0.91 -8.66 3.28
CA THR A 92 -1.49 -9.92 3.78
C THR A 92 -2.39 -10.58 2.73
N SER A 93 -2.00 -10.52 1.46
CA SER A 93 -2.70 -11.23 0.38
C SER A 93 -2.29 -12.69 0.30
N MET A 94 -1.01 -12.99 0.54
CA MET A 94 -0.55 -14.36 0.72
C MET A 94 -1.17 -14.91 2.01
N LEU A 95 -1.74 -16.12 1.93
CA LEU A 95 -2.43 -16.73 3.05
C LEU A 95 -1.44 -17.20 4.13
N GLY A 96 -1.92 -17.35 5.37
CA GLY A 96 -1.09 -17.76 6.52
C GLY A 96 -0.46 -19.15 6.40
N ASN A 97 -0.91 -19.98 5.46
CA ASN A 97 -0.33 -21.29 5.14
C ASN A 97 0.79 -21.23 4.06
N ASN A 98 1.08 -20.06 3.50
CA ASN A 98 2.18 -19.87 2.56
C ASN A 98 3.53 -19.99 3.27
N THR A 99 4.42 -20.80 2.71
CA THR A 99 5.78 -21.01 3.24
C THR A 99 6.86 -20.31 2.42
N LEU A 100 6.49 -19.63 1.33
CA LEU A 100 7.43 -18.97 0.43
C LEU A 100 7.66 -17.51 0.85
N ILE A 101 8.91 -17.07 0.76
CA ILE A 101 9.26 -15.66 0.97
C ILE A 101 8.64 -14.83 -0.16
N SER A 102 7.94 -13.75 0.20
CA SER A 102 7.28 -12.86 -0.74
C SER A 102 7.30 -11.42 -0.22
N GLY A 103 7.32 -10.46 -1.15
CA GLY A 103 7.05 -9.04 -0.85
C GLY A 103 5.54 -8.72 -0.77
N ASP A 104 4.69 -9.73 -0.94
CA ASP A 104 3.22 -9.65 -0.97
C ASP A 104 2.73 -8.64 -2.04
N ASN A 105 1.51 -8.11 -1.91
CA ASN A 105 0.90 -7.27 -2.93
C ASN A 105 1.69 -5.99 -3.25
N LYS A 106 2.38 -5.39 -2.25
CA LYS A 106 3.25 -4.23 -2.46
C LYS A 106 4.53 -4.59 -3.21
N GLY A 107 5.11 -5.75 -2.92
CA GLY A 107 6.25 -6.28 -3.67
C GLY A 107 5.89 -6.58 -5.12
N VAL A 108 4.70 -7.15 -5.37
CA VAL A 108 4.18 -7.31 -6.74
C VAL A 108 4.02 -5.96 -7.42
N ALA A 109 3.41 -4.97 -6.76
CA ALA A 109 3.21 -3.65 -7.35
C ALA A 109 4.54 -2.98 -7.74
N ALA A 110 5.56 -3.07 -6.88
CA ALA A 110 6.90 -2.59 -7.17
C ALA A 110 7.55 -3.31 -8.35
N ASP A 111 7.51 -4.65 -8.36
CA ASP A 111 8.09 -5.48 -9.42
C ASP A 111 7.42 -5.23 -10.79
N LEU A 112 6.08 -5.11 -10.81
CA LEU A 112 5.33 -4.75 -12.02
C LEU A 112 5.70 -3.35 -12.51
N PHE A 113 5.87 -2.38 -11.60
CA PHE A 113 6.24 -1.03 -11.96
C PHE A 113 7.64 -0.99 -12.58
N GLU A 114 8.64 -1.60 -11.95
CA GLU A 114 10.02 -1.66 -12.46
C GLU A 114 10.09 -2.36 -13.82
N LYS A 115 9.34 -3.45 -14.00
CA LYS A 115 9.29 -4.20 -15.27
C LYS A 115 8.41 -3.58 -16.36
N SER A 116 7.62 -2.56 -16.03
CA SER A 116 6.74 -1.91 -17.02
C SER A 116 7.49 -1.08 -18.04
N PHE A 117 8.74 -0.71 -17.74
CA PHE A 117 9.57 0.11 -18.60
C PHE A 117 10.25 -0.69 -19.71
N SER A 118 10.31 -0.06 -20.88
CA SER A 118 11.04 -0.47 -22.07
C SER A 118 12.37 0.29 -22.20
N ALA A 119 13.25 -0.16 -23.10
CA ALA A 119 14.51 0.53 -23.38
C ALA A 119 14.33 1.95 -23.98
N SER A 120 13.14 2.26 -24.51
CA SER A 120 12.80 3.58 -25.03
C SER A 120 12.27 4.55 -23.97
N ASP A 121 11.92 4.05 -22.78
CA ASP A 121 11.43 4.91 -21.71
C ASP A 121 12.56 5.76 -21.11
N ASN A 122 12.20 6.97 -20.68
CA ASN A 122 13.13 7.91 -20.08
C ASN A 122 13.43 7.58 -18.60
N VAL A 123 13.94 6.38 -18.35
CA VAL A 123 14.32 5.87 -17.03
C VAL A 123 15.79 5.48 -16.97
N ALA A 124 16.36 5.56 -15.76
CA ALA A 124 17.68 5.03 -15.47
C ALA A 124 17.68 3.50 -15.43
N ASP A 125 18.79 2.88 -15.81
CA ASP A 125 18.94 1.41 -15.83
C ASP A 125 18.78 0.79 -14.43
N ASP A 126 19.03 1.59 -13.39
CA ASP A 126 18.90 1.24 -11.97
C ASP A 126 17.66 1.86 -11.31
N PHE A 127 16.58 2.05 -12.07
CA PHE A 127 15.31 2.57 -11.56
C PHE A 127 14.79 1.72 -10.38
N VAL A 128 14.33 2.39 -9.32
CA VAL A 128 13.77 1.74 -8.12
C VAL A 128 12.33 2.19 -7.86
N ALA A 129 11.41 1.24 -7.68
CA ALA A 129 10.04 1.50 -7.25
C ALA A 129 9.81 1.09 -5.78
N GLY A 130 9.52 2.05 -4.92
CA GLY A 130 9.13 1.80 -3.54
C GLY A 130 7.62 1.91 -3.36
N PHE A 131 6.96 0.82 -2.94
CA PHE A 131 5.55 0.84 -2.52
C PHE A 131 5.44 0.73 -1.01
N SER A 132 5.11 1.85 -0.35
CA SER A 132 5.08 1.95 1.12
C SER A 132 3.67 1.84 1.68
N GLN A 133 3.61 1.53 2.98
CA GLN A 133 2.40 1.60 3.77
C GLN A 133 2.07 3.05 4.14
N ALA A 134 0.78 3.36 4.21
CA ALA A 134 0.26 4.58 4.85
C ALA A 134 -0.48 4.20 6.14
N ASN A 135 -1.67 4.75 6.40
CA ASN A 135 -2.56 4.42 7.52
C ASN A 135 -3.25 3.05 7.33
N VAL A 136 -2.60 1.97 7.76
CA VAL A 136 -3.04 0.60 7.39
C VAL A 136 -3.72 -0.20 8.48
N GLY A 137 -3.87 0.34 9.69
CA GLY A 137 -4.27 -0.42 10.89
C GLY A 137 -5.54 -1.26 10.75
N ASP A 138 -6.52 -0.81 9.97
CA ASP A 138 -7.82 -1.46 9.74
C ASP A 138 -8.08 -1.78 8.27
N THR A 139 -7.05 -1.76 7.43
CA THR A 139 -7.17 -2.11 6.00
C THR A 139 -6.94 -3.60 5.75
N SER A 140 -7.58 -4.16 4.72
CA SER A 140 -7.32 -5.52 4.26
C SER A 140 -7.31 -5.60 2.74
N PRO A 141 -6.35 -6.32 2.12
CA PRO A 141 -6.35 -6.58 0.67
C PRO A 141 -7.38 -7.63 0.24
N ASN A 142 -8.00 -8.32 1.20
CA ASN A 142 -8.96 -9.39 0.95
C ASN A 142 -10.35 -8.80 0.76
N VAL A 143 -10.57 -8.19 -0.39
CA VAL A 143 -11.68 -7.30 -0.69
C VAL A 143 -13.06 -7.96 -0.87
N LEU A 144 -13.16 -9.29 -0.80
CA LEU A 144 -14.44 -10.00 -0.89
C LEU A 144 -15.08 -10.26 0.48
N GLY A 145 -14.59 -9.62 1.54
CA GLY A 145 -15.14 -9.73 2.90
C GLY A 145 -14.74 -11.01 3.62
N ALA A 146 -15.19 -11.13 4.88
CA ALA A 146 -14.85 -12.22 5.78
C ALA A 146 -15.97 -13.27 5.87
N TRP A 147 -15.58 -14.54 5.70
CA TRP A 147 -16.52 -15.64 5.59
C TRP A 147 -16.07 -16.84 6.42
N CYS A 148 -17.03 -17.62 6.88
CA CYS A 148 -16.77 -18.88 7.56
C CYS A 148 -16.32 -19.95 6.56
N GLU A 149 -15.12 -20.50 6.77
CA GLU A 149 -14.54 -21.53 5.89
C GLU A 149 -15.25 -22.88 5.99
N TYR A 150 -15.82 -23.20 7.16
CA TYR A 150 -16.51 -24.45 7.42
C TYR A 150 -18.00 -24.22 7.71
N GLY A 151 -18.83 -25.19 7.33
CA GLY A 151 -20.27 -25.16 7.58
C GLY A 151 -21.04 -24.38 6.51
N THR A 152 -21.81 -23.37 6.95
CA THR A 152 -22.81 -22.68 6.12
C THR A 152 -22.23 -21.79 5.02
N SER A 153 -20.92 -21.55 4.99
CA SER A 153 -20.29 -20.53 4.14
C SER A 153 -20.94 -19.16 4.28
N ALA A 154 -21.47 -18.85 5.47
CA ALA A 154 -22.03 -17.55 5.80
C ALA A 154 -20.93 -16.50 6.00
N GLU A 155 -21.30 -15.23 5.82
CA GLU A 155 -20.47 -14.11 6.21
C GLU A 155 -20.24 -14.13 7.72
N CYS A 156 -19.05 -13.69 8.15
CA CYS A 156 -18.75 -13.61 9.57
C CYS A 156 -19.63 -12.59 10.29
N SER A 157 -19.76 -12.75 11.61
CA SER A 157 -20.48 -11.79 12.42
C SER A 157 -19.83 -10.40 12.33
N PHE A 158 -20.63 -9.41 11.95
CA PHE A 158 -20.17 -8.03 11.69
C PHE A 158 -19.39 -7.40 12.85
N LYS A 159 -19.83 -7.66 14.10
CA LYS A 159 -19.23 -7.06 15.30
C LYS A 159 -18.00 -7.81 15.82
N ASN A 160 -18.03 -9.13 15.80
CA ASN A 160 -17.07 -9.96 16.53
C ASN A 160 -16.11 -10.74 15.62
N SER A 161 -16.32 -10.74 14.30
CA SER A 161 -15.56 -11.56 13.36
C SER A 161 -15.58 -13.05 13.72
N THR A 162 -16.77 -13.55 14.07
CA THR A 162 -16.98 -14.96 14.48
C THR A 162 -17.96 -15.69 13.58
N CYS A 163 -17.84 -17.01 13.55
CA CYS A 163 -18.79 -17.92 12.92
C CYS A 163 -19.95 -18.30 13.86
N SER A 164 -20.86 -19.15 13.39
CA SER A 164 -22.06 -19.56 14.14
C SER A 164 -21.76 -20.27 15.46
N ASP A 165 -20.55 -20.82 15.61
CA ASP A 165 -20.03 -21.44 16.83
C ASP A 165 -19.42 -20.42 17.82
N GLY A 166 -19.47 -19.12 17.49
CA GLY A 166 -18.91 -18.05 18.30
C GLY A 166 -17.39 -17.91 18.21
N LYS A 167 -16.74 -18.62 17.28
CA LYS A 167 -15.28 -18.67 17.13
C LYS A 167 -14.79 -17.90 15.90
N SER A 168 -13.60 -17.34 15.96
CA SER A 168 -13.00 -16.54 14.89
C SER A 168 -12.00 -17.32 14.02
N GLN A 169 -11.55 -18.49 14.47
CA GLN A 169 -10.49 -19.28 13.82
C GLN A 169 -10.82 -19.67 12.37
N PHE A 170 -12.10 -19.70 12.00
CA PHE A 170 -12.56 -20.02 10.66
C PHE A 170 -13.20 -18.84 9.94
N CYS A 171 -13.18 -17.66 10.55
CA CYS A 171 -13.64 -16.43 9.93
C CYS A 171 -12.47 -15.80 9.16
N HIS A 172 -12.40 -16.04 7.85
CA HIS A 172 -11.29 -15.55 7.02
C HIS A 172 -11.77 -14.67 5.88
N ALA A 173 -11.03 -13.58 5.67
CA ALA A 173 -11.26 -12.67 4.56
C ALA A 173 -10.78 -13.28 3.23
N ARG A 174 -11.55 -13.07 2.16
CA ARG A 174 -11.29 -13.65 0.84
C ARG A 174 -10.71 -12.62 -0.13
N GLY A 175 -9.61 -12.96 -0.77
CA GLY A 175 -9.04 -12.19 -1.88
C GLY A 175 -9.83 -12.36 -3.19
N PRO A 176 -9.56 -11.53 -4.23
CA PRO A 176 -10.27 -11.57 -5.51
C PRO A 176 -10.30 -12.96 -6.17
N PHE A 177 -9.25 -13.75 -5.95
CA PHE A 177 -9.05 -15.07 -6.53
C PHE A 177 -9.04 -16.19 -5.47
N PHE A 178 -9.81 -16.06 -4.38
CA PHE A 178 -9.80 -17.01 -3.24
C PHE A 178 -10.11 -18.48 -3.61
N ARG A 179 -10.72 -18.74 -4.78
CA ARG A 179 -11.02 -20.09 -5.26
C ARG A 179 -9.81 -20.77 -5.92
N VAL A 180 -8.79 -20.01 -6.27
CA VAL A 180 -7.55 -20.54 -6.85
C VAL A 180 -6.72 -21.15 -5.72
N LYS A 181 -6.26 -22.39 -5.91
CA LYS A 181 -5.50 -23.14 -4.90
C LYS A 181 -4.00 -22.86 -5.02
N ASP A 182 -3.61 -21.63 -4.77
CA ASP A 182 -2.23 -21.15 -4.91
C ASP A 182 -1.73 -20.37 -3.67
N ASN A 183 -2.33 -20.65 -2.51
CA ASN A 183 -2.03 -19.99 -1.23
C ASN A 183 -2.16 -18.45 -1.28
N GLY A 184 -3.06 -17.95 -2.14
CA GLY A 184 -3.34 -16.53 -2.27
C GLY A 184 -2.50 -15.81 -3.31
N ALA A 185 -1.62 -16.50 -4.04
CA ALA A 185 -0.72 -15.88 -5.02
C ALA A 185 -1.46 -15.11 -6.12
N ALA A 186 -2.54 -15.64 -6.70
CA ALA A 186 -3.34 -14.95 -7.70
C ALA A 186 -4.03 -13.69 -7.10
N SER A 187 -4.52 -13.78 -5.87
CA SER A 187 -5.10 -12.62 -5.17
C SER A 187 -4.03 -11.56 -4.86
N CYS A 188 -2.84 -12.00 -4.44
CA CYS A 188 -1.68 -11.15 -4.21
C CYS A 188 -1.24 -10.42 -5.48
N TYR A 189 -1.18 -11.14 -6.60
CA TYR A 189 -0.85 -10.55 -7.88
C TYR A 189 -1.87 -9.48 -8.29
N GLU A 190 -3.15 -9.81 -8.20
CA GLU A 190 -4.25 -8.92 -8.55
C GLU A 190 -4.28 -7.65 -7.71
N VAL A 191 -4.12 -7.76 -6.39
CA VAL A 191 -4.10 -6.58 -5.50
C VAL A 191 -2.85 -5.73 -5.74
N GLY A 192 -1.71 -6.36 -6.07
CA GLY A 192 -0.51 -5.64 -6.50
C GLY A 192 -0.72 -4.88 -7.81
N LYS A 193 -1.35 -5.53 -8.80
CA LYS A 193 -1.73 -4.92 -10.07
C LYS A 193 -2.66 -3.72 -9.89
N ARG A 194 -3.67 -3.82 -9.02
CA ARG A 194 -4.60 -2.71 -8.69
C ARG A 194 -3.89 -1.49 -8.08
N GLN A 195 -2.78 -1.68 -7.39
CA GLN A 195 -1.93 -0.58 -6.90
C GLN A 195 -1.02 -0.03 -8.02
N TYR A 196 -0.45 -0.92 -8.83
CA TYR A 196 0.49 -0.59 -9.89
C TYR A 196 -0.17 0.23 -11.01
N GLU A 197 -1.33 -0.18 -11.53
CA GLU A 197 -1.91 0.43 -12.74
C GLU A 197 -2.23 1.93 -12.56
N PRO A 198 -2.93 2.37 -11.50
CA PRO A 198 -3.18 3.79 -11.28
C PRO A 198 -1.89 4.55 -10.97
N ALA A 199 -0.94 3.95 -10.24
CA ALA A 199 0.35 4.57 -9.97
C ALA A 199 1.17 4.80 -11.25
N ARG A 200 1.12 3.85 -12.18
CA ARG A 200 1.78 3.97 -13.50
C ARG A 200 1.12 5.06 -14.34
N ALA A 201 -0.21 5.07 -14.41
CA ALA A 201 -0.94 6.12 -15.12
C ALA A 201 -0.67 7.51 -14.53
N LEU A 202 -0.58 7.63 -13.20
CA LEU A 202 -0.20 8.87 -12.53
C LEU A 202 1.24 9.28 -12.86
N TYR A 203 2.19 8.34 -12.86
CA TYR A 203 3.58 8.60 -13.23
C TYR A 203 3.71 9.17 -14.64
N ASP A 204 2.97 8.61 -15.60
CA ASP A 204 3.01 9.00 -17.01
C ASP A 204 2.50 10.44 -17.23
N ASN A 205 1.59 10.92 -16.36
CA ASN A 205 1.03 12.27 -16.42
C ASN A 205 1.62 13.23 -15.36
N LEU A 206 2.61 12.78 -14.59
CA LEU A 206 3.08 13.54 -13.42
C LEU A 206 3.78 14.85 -13.80
N ASP A 207 4.34 14.95 -15.01
CA ASP A 207 4.97 16.19 -15.47
C ASP A 207 3.94 17.28 -15.82
N THR A 208 2.69 16.90 -16.09
CA THR A 208 1.59 17.83 -16.38
C THR A 208 0.66 18.05 -15.19
N GLU A 209 0.43 17.01 -14.38
CA GLU A 209 -0.56 17.04 -13.28
C GLU A 209 0.09 17.13 -11.89
N GLY A 210 1.39 16.81 -11.79
CA GLY A 210 2.11 16.79 -10.54
C GLY A 210 2.57 18.18 -10.09
N SER A 211 2.88 18.26 -8.80
CA SER A 211 3.44 19.45 -8.17
C SER A 211 4.95 19.27 -7.94
N PRO A 212 5.81 20.14 -8.48
CA PRO A 212 7.23 20.12 -8.15
C PRO A 212 7.45 20.36 -6.65
N VAL A 213 8.23 19.50 -6.00
CA VAL A 213 8.64 19.72 -4.61
C VAL A 213 9.80 20.70 -4.62
N THR A 214 9.57 21.89 -4.07
CA THR A 214 10.55 22.97 -4.01
C THR A 214 10.80 23.40 -2.58
N GLY A 215 11.99 23.94 -2.32
CA GLY A 215 12.38 24.43 -1.00
C GLY A 215 13.87 24.66 -0.91
N SER A 216 14.29 25.53 0.00
CA SER A 216 15.71 25.84 0.25
C SER A 216 16.37 24.89 1.26
N SER A 217 15.58 24.05 1.94
CA SER A 217 16.07 23.11 2.96
C SER A 217 15.19 21.87 3.07
N VAL A 218 15.80 20.76 3.48
CA VAL A 218 15.10 19.56 3.97
C VAL A 218 15.23 19.56 5.49
N LYS A 219 14.13 19.35 6.20
CA LYS A 219 14.09 19.35 7.67
C LYS A 219 13.66 17.98 8.17
N SER A 220 14.17 17.58 9.33
CA SER A 220 13.74 16.38 10.05
C SER A 220 13.67 16.67 11.55
N PHE A 221 12.75 16.00 12.25
CA PHE A 221 12.61 16.07 13.69
C PHE A 221 12.38 14.66 14.22
N HIS A 222 13.04 14.33 15.33
CA HIS A 222 12.98 13.01 15.94
C HIS A 222 13.06 13.12 17.47
N ILE A 223 12.24 12.33 18.15
CA ILE A 223 12.11 12.27 19.61
C ILE A 223 11.87 10.82 20.01
N PHE A 224 12.57 10.35 21.04
CA PHE A 224 12.14 9.17 21.79
C PHE A 224 11.22 9.62 22.92
N GLN A 225 9.98 9.13 22.92
CA GLN A 225 8.98 9.42 23.94
C GLN A 225 8.60 8.12 24.68
N ASP A 226 8.68 8.14 26.01
CA ASP A 226 8.09 7.08 26.82
C ASP A 226 6.57 7.30 26.88
N MET A 227 5.81 6.35 26.33
CA MET A 227 4.35 6.40 26.27
C MET A 227 3.69 5.81 27.54
N THR A 228 4.46 5.25 28.48
CA THR A 228 3.92 4.56 29.67
C THR A 228 3.17 5.51 30.60
N ASN A 229 3.65 6.75 30.75
CA ASN A 229 3.06 7.77 31.61
C ASN A 229 2.72 9.04 30.80
N PHE A 230 2.38 8.89 29.52
CA PHE A 230 2.04 10.03 28.68
C PHE A 230 0.68 10.61 29.07
N THR A 231 0.67 11.88 29.46
CA THR A 231 -0.56 12.62 29.74
C THR A 231 -0.95 13.40 28.49
N PHE A 232 -2.14 13.13 27.96
CA PHE A 232 -2.75 13.98 26.95
C PHE A 232 -3.15 15.30 27.62
N GLY A 233 -2.56 16.40 27.14
CA GLY A 233 -2.91 17.76 27.56
C GLY A 233 -4.17 18.29 26.91
#